data_AF-A0A7W0QEB3-F1
#
_entry.id   AF-A0A7W0QEB3-F1
#
_cell.length_a   1.000
_cell.length_b   1.000
_cell.length_c   1.000
_cell.angle_alpha   90.00
_cell.angle_beta   90.00
_cell.angle_gamma   90.00
#
_symmetry.space_group_name_H-M   'P 1'
#
loop_
_entity.id
_entity.type
_entity.pdbx_description
1 polymer ?
#
loop_
_entity_poly.entity_id
_entity_poly.type
_entity_poly.pdbx_seq_one_letter_code
_entity_poly.pdbx_strand_id
1 'polypeptide(L)'
;MQKDYGDDVRIVFKHYLVHPQAGTTPSLAACAANRQGKFKPMYELIWEKGFKANRNLGQENMEKLAQEVGLDMAKFKADMDGPCKQIIAQDQTEVAKVGTTGTPAFYINGRFLSGAQPIESFKAIIDEELKKANERIGKGEATAANYYDEFVVKKGLTELAKAPAPAPGAAPAAPAAPAEAPGVPGTPQPPGPIPPGKTSWSVEHGHWH
;
A
#
# COMPACT_ATOMS: atom_id res chain seq x y z
N MET A 1 -9.96 -10.54 3.20
CA MET A 1 -9.17 -10.88 1.99
C MET A 1 -8.66 -12.31 2.03
N GLN A 2 -7.55 -12.64 2.70
CA GLN A 2 -7.06 -14.05 2.75
C GLN A 2 -8.11 -15.04 3.27
N LYS A 3 -8.88 -14.67 4.31
CA LYS A 3 -9.98 -15.50 4.82
C LYS A 3 -11.09 -15.78 3.78
N ASP A 4 -11.36 -14.81 2.91
CA ASP A 4 -12.52 -14.85 2.01
C ASP A 4 -12.18 -15.45 0.64
N TYR A 5 -10.93 -15.30 0.19
CA TYR A 5 -10.48 -15.66 -1.15
C TYR A 5 -9.37 -16.70 -1.19
N GLY A 6 -8.75 -17.03 -0.05
CA GLY A 6 -7.69 -18.04 0.01
C GLY A 6 -6.59 -17.83 -1.03
N ASP A 7 -6.37 -18.86 -1.85
CA ASP A 7 -5.32 -18.90 -2.87
C ASP A 7 -5.68 -18.15 -4.15
N ASP A 8 -6.94 -17.68 -4.30
CA ASP A 8 -7.36 -16.86 -5.45
C ASP A 8 -6.74 -15.46 -5.42
N VAL A 9 -6.15 -15.05 -4.29
CA VAL A 9 -5.51 -13.74 -4.13
C VAL A 9 -4.05 -13.86 -3.67
N ARG A 10 -3.17 -13.13 -4.35
CA ARG A 10 -1.80 -12.87 -3.90
C ARG A 10 -1.68 -11.43 -3.42
N ILE A 11 -1.39 -11.25 -2.13
CA ILE A 11 -1.19 -9.92 -1.54
C ILE A 11 0.30 -9.61 -1.52
N VAL A 12 0.68 -8.46 -2.09
CA VAL A 12 2.05 -7.95 -2.10
C VAL A 12 2.07 -6.59 -1.41
N PHE A 13 2.98 -6.41 -0.46
CA PHE A 13 3.22 -5.13 0.19
C PHE A 13 4.37 -4.40 -0.50
N LYS A 14 4.18 -3.11 -0.76
CA LYS A 14 5.16 -2.20 -1.34
C LYS A 14 5.39 -1.05 -0.38
N HIS A 15 6.64 -0.62 -0.24
CA HIS A 15 6.99 0.50 0.64
C HIS A 15 6.75 1.84 -0.05
N TYR A 16 5.90 2.68 0.53
CA TYR A 16 5.71 4.06 0.11
C TYR A 16 5.73 4.99 1.33
N LEU A 17 6.82 5.75 1.49
CA LEU A 17 7.04 6.67 2.60
C LEU A 17 6.59 8.07 2.20
N VAL A 18 5.41 8.47 2.67
CA VAL A 18 4.93 9.87 2.57
C VAL A 18 5.49 10.76 3.70
N HIS A 19 5.97 10.15 4.79
CA HIS A 19 6.64 10.82 5.92
C HIS A 19 7.98 10.16 6.25
N PRO A 20 9.06 10.40 5.48
CA PRO A 20 10.33 9.68 5.62
C PRO A 20 10.95 9.77 7.00
N GLN A 21 10.83 10.90 7.69
CA GLN A 21 11.41 11.12 9.03
C GLN A 21 10.88 10.12 10.07
N ALA A 22 9.60 9.75 9.98
CA ALA A 22 8.98 8.79 10.89
C ALA A 22 8.91 7.37 10.31
N GLY A 23 8.88 7.23 8.98
CA GLY A 23 8.58 5.97 8.31
C GLY A 23 9.78 5.14 7.87
N THR A 24 10.98 5.74 7.75
CA THR A 24 12.17 5.04 7.21
C THR A 24 12.58 3.86 8.08
N THR A 25 12.85 4.10 9.36
CA THR A 25 13.30 3.08 10.32
C THR A 25 12.32 1.89 10.44
N PRO A 26 11.01 2.08 10.67
CA PRO A 26 10.07 0.96 10.74
C PRO A 26 9.92 0.24 9.39
N SER A 27 10.08 0.93 8.26
CA SER A 27 10.01 0.28 6.94
C SER A 27 11.23 -0.59 6.65
N LEU A 28 12.44 -0.14 7.03
CA LEU A 28 13.65 -0.96 6.97
C LEU A 28 13.49 -2.21 7.84
N ALA A 29 12.96 -2.04 9.05
CA ALA A 29 12.73 -3.13 9.99
C ALA A 29 11.70 -4.15 9.43
N ALA A 30 10.59 -3.68 8.86
CA ALA A 30 9.60 -4.54 8.22
C ALA A 30 10.17 -5.27 6.98
N CYS A 31 10.97 -4.58 6.16
CA CYS A 31 11.67 -5.20 5.03
C CYS A 31 12.64 -6.30 5.48
N ALA A 32 13.48 -6.03 6.50
CA ALA A 32 14.42 -7.00 7.02
C ALA A 32 13.71 -8.23 7.63
N ALA A 33 12.58 -8.01 8.31
CA ALA A 33 11.75 -9.10 8.79
C ALA A 33 11.12 -9.91 7.65
N ASN A 34 10.68 -9.26 6.57
CA ASN A 34 10.15 -9.92 5.38
C ASN A 34 11.17 -10.86 4.73
N ARG A 35 12.44 -10.44 4.67
CA ARG A 35 13.55 -11.24 4.14
C ARG A 35 13.81 -12.52 4.96
N GLN A 36 13.31 -12.58 6.19
CA GLN A 36 13.35 -13.77 7.04
C GLN A 36 11.98 -14.47 7.16
N GLY A 37 11.01 -14.13 6.30
CA GLY A 37 9.67 -14.74 6.29
C GLY A 37 8.75 -14.28 7.43
N LYS A 38 9.09 -13.21 8.14
CA LYS A 38 8.37 -12.74 9.34
C LYS A 38 7.82 -11.31 9.19
N PHE A 39 7.42 -10.93 7.97
CA PHE A 39 6.82 -9.62 7.72
C PHE A 39 5.59 -9.36 8.57
N LYS A 40 4.58 -10.24 8.49
CA LYS A 40 3.30 -10.08 9.19
C LYS A 40 3.45 -9.85 10.70
N PRO A 41 4.13 -10.74 11.46
CA PRO A 41 4.29 -10.52 12.90
C PRO A 41 5.09 -9.25 13.22
N MET A 42 6.11 -8.90 12.42
CA MET A 42 6.84 -7.65 12.61
C MET A 42 5.95 -6.42 12.36
N TYR A 43 5.19 -6.42 11.27
CA TYR A 43 4.27 -5.34 10.93
C TYR A 43 3.22 -5.13 12.04
N GLU A 44 2.63 -6.21 12.55
CA GLU A 44 1.66 -6.17 13.64
C GLU A 44 2.28 -5.56 14.92
N LEU A 45 3.50 -5.94 15.28
CA LEU A 45 4.20 -5.34 16.42
C LEU A 45 4.59 -3.88 16.20
N ILE A 46 5.07 -3.51 15.01
CA ILE A 46 5.36 -2.11 14.67
C ILE A 46 4.10 -1.26 14.82
N TRP A 47 2.95 -1.77 14.39
CA TRP A 47 1.68 -1.07 14.50
C TRP A 47 1.22 -0.93 15.95
N GLU A 48 1.15 -2.02 16.70
CA GLU A 48 0.60 -2.03 18.05
C GLU A 48 1.57 -1.45 19.10
N LYS A 49 2.85 -1.84 19.04
CA LYS A 49 3.88 -1.50 20.05
C LYS A 49 4.84 -0.40 19.61
N GLY A 50 4.72 0.09 18.37
CA GLY A 50 5.47 1.24 17.87
C GLY A 50 4.56 2.43 17.59
N PHE A 51 3.71 2.31 16.57
CA PHE A 51 2.88 3.41 16.09
C PHE A 51 1.83 3.82 17.14
N LYS A 52 1.00 2.89 17.60
CA LYS A 52 -0.03 3.17 18.63
C LYS A 52 0.58 3.47 20.00
N ALA A 53 1.76 2.94 20.30
CA ALA A 53 2.49 3.22 21.53
C ALA A 53 3.36 4.49 21.42
N ASN A 54 2.71 5.66 21.40
CA ASN A 54 3.37 6.98 21.39
C ASN A 54 4.34 7.20 20.23
N ARG A 55 4.12 6.56 19.08
CA ARG A 55 4.99 6.66 17.91
C ARG A 55 6.46 6.30 18.21
N ASN A 56 6.68 5.30 19.07
CA ASN A 56 8.01 4.77 19.36
C ASN A 56 8.56 3.96 18.17
N LEU A 57 8.99 4.67 17.12
CA LEU A 57 9.41 4.10 15.83
C LEU A 57 10.94 4.15 15.62
N GLY A 58 11.68 4.45 16.69
CA GLY A 58 13.13 4.51 16.68
C GLY A 58 13.79 3.14 16.54
N GLN A 59 15.08 3.15 16.19
CA GLN A 59 15.86 1.94 15.93
C GLN A 59 15.88 1.00 17.14
N GLU A 60 16.05 1.52 18.35
CA GLU A 60 16.07 0.70 19.57
C GLU A 60 14.78 -0.11 19.73
N ASN A 61 13.62 0.51 19.51
CA ASN A 61 12.34 -0.20 19.59
C ASN A 61 12.22 -1.21 18.45
N MET A 62 12.61 -0.86 17.23
CA MET A 62 12.56 -1.81 16.10
C MET A 62 13.42 -3.05 16.36
N GLU A 63 14.59 -2.90 16.97
CA GLU A 63 15.44 -4.02 17.36
C GLU A 63 14.78 -4.88 18.46
N LYS A 64 14.13 -4.26 19.45
CA LYS A 64 13.37 -5.00 20.49
C LYS A 64 12.22 -5.80 19.89
N LEU A 65 11.44 -5.19 19.00
CA LEU A 65 10.33 -5.88 18.33
C LEU A 65 10.86 -7.01 17.42
N ALA A 66 11.98 -6.80 16.74
CA ALA A 66 12.63 -7.83 15.93
C ALA A 66 13.07 -9.04 16.76
N GLN A 67 13.61 -8.81 17.96
CA GLN A 67 13.94 -9.87 18.91
C GLN A 67 12.70 -10.62 19.38
N GLU A 68 11.60 -9.92 19.67
CA GLU A 68 10.32 -10.53 20.07
C GLU A 68 9.75 -11.45 18.99
N VAL A 69 9.89 -11.06 17.72
CA VAL A 69 9.51 -11.88 16.55
C VAL A 69 10.47 -13.08 16.35
N GLY A 70 11.60 -13.10 17.06
CA GLY A 70 12.63 -14.13 16.99
C GLY A 70 13.43 -14.06 15.70
N LEU A 71 13.79 -12.86 15.25
CA LEU A 71 14.64 -12.67 14.07
C LEU A 71 16.11 -12.96 14.38
N ASP A 72 16.85 -13.38 13.35
CA ASP A 72 18.31 -13.35 13.38
C ASP A 72 18.75 -11.89 13.37
N MET A 73 19.26 -11.42 14.51
CA MET A 73 19.58 -10.01 14.70
C MET A 73 20.79 -9.54 13.90
N ALA A 74 21.73 -10.44 13.57
CA ALA A 74 22.87 -10.09 12.73
C ALA A 74 22.39 -9.85 11.29
N LYS A 75 21.57 -10.76 10.75
CA LYS A 75 20.95 -10.59 9.43
C LYS A 75 20.02 -9.39 9.40
N PHE A 76 19.22 -9.18 10.44
CA PHE A 76 18.29 -8.07 10.53
C PHE A 76 18.99 -6.72 10.38
N LYS A 77 20.07 -6.50 11.16
CA LYS A 77 20.86 -5.26 11.08
C LYS A 77 21.53 -5.09 9.72
N ALA A 78 22.16 -6.16 9.20
CA ALA A 78 22.79 -6.13 7.88
C ALA A 78 21.80 -5.81 6.76
N ASP A 79 20.60 -6.39 6.81
CA ASP A 79 19.55 -6.15 5.82
C ASP A 79 19.01 -4.71 5.89
N MET A 80 18.77 -4.19 7.10
CA MET A 80 18.37 -2.80 7.32
C MET A 80 19.42 -1.82 6.79
N ASP A 81 20.72 -2.14 6.94
CA ASP A 81 21.79 -1.26 6.53
C ASP A 81 22.20 -1.36 5.05
N GLY A 82 21.83 -2.45 4.39
CA GLY A 82 22.14 -2.70 2.98
C GLY A 82 20.88 -2.84 2.12
N PRO A 83 20.47 -4.08 1.77
CA PRO A 83 19.49 -4.35 0.73
C PRO A 83 18.14 -3.65 0.94
N CYS A 84 17.68 -3.47 2.18
CA CYS A 84 16.38 -2.83 2.42
C CYS A 84 16.35 -1.35 2.04
N LYS A 85 17.47 -0.63 2.12
CA LYS A 85 17.55 0.76 1.63
C LYS A 85 17.31 0.82 0.12
N GLN A 86 17.88 -0.12 -0.62
CA GLN A 86 17.71 -0.22 -2.08
C GLN A 86 16.29 -0.62 -2.46
N ILE A 87 15.72 -1.62 -1.78
CA ILE A 87 14.34 -2.09 -2.01
C ILE A 87 13.35 -0.94 -1.80
N ILE A 88 13.45 -0.21 -0.68
CA ILE A 88 12.54 0.91 -0.40
C ILE A 88 12.68 2.02 -1.45
N ALA A 89 13.91 2.34 -1.88
CA ALA A 89 14.13 3.34 -2.92
C ALA A 89 13.55 2.92 -4.29
N GLN A 90 13.65 1.63 -4.62
CA GLN A 90 13.05 1.06 -5.82
C GLN A 90 11.52 1.11 -5.75
N ASP A 91 10.93 0.64 -4.63
CA ASP A 91 9.49 0.68 -4.42
C ASP A 91 8.93 2.11 -4.53
N GLN A 92 9.58 3.09 -3.89
CA GLN A 92 9.23 4.51 -4.02
C GLN A 92 9.19 4.99 -5.46
N THR A 93 10.20 4.62 -6.25
CA THR A 93 10.29 4.99 -7.67
C THR A 93 9.19 4.32 -8.49
N GLU A 94 8.91 3.04 -8.24
CA GLU A 94 7.85 2.29 -8.93
C GLU A 94 6.46 2.83 -8.61
N VAL A 95 6.19 3.11 -7.34
CA VAL A 95 4.91 3.64 -6.86
C VAL A 95 4.65 5.06 -7.40
N ALA A 96 5.71 5.88 -7.50
CA ALA A 96 5.61 7.20 -8.14
C ALA A 96 5.27 7.11 -9.64
N LYS A 97 5.82 6.14 -10.37
CA LYS A 97 5.52 5.94 -11.81
C LYS A 97 4.06 5.60 -12.08
N VAL A 98 3.41 4.92 -11.16
CA VAL A 98 1.98 4.56 -11.27
C VAL A 98 1.05 5.65 -10.70
N GLY A 99 1.58 6.82 -10.36
CA GLY A 99 0.81 8.00 -9.95
C GLY A 99 0.24 7.93 -8.54
N THR A 100 0.73 7.05 -7.68
CA THR A 100 0.31 7.01 -6.26
C THR A 100 0.82 8.25 -5.54
N THR A 101 -0.08 8.94 -4.84
CA THR A 101 0.24 10.18 -4.12
C THR A 101 0.04 10.07 -2.61
N GLY A 102 -0.57 8.99 -2.10
CA GLY A 102 -0.89 8.82 -0.69
C GLY A 102 -0.97 7.36 -0.25
N THR A 103 -1.09 7.16 1.06
CA THR A 103 -1.25 5.84 1.70
C THR A 103 -2.47 5.82 2.63
N PRO A 104 -3.19 4.68 2.76
CA PRO A 104 -2.96 3.45 2.02
C PRO A 104 -3.46 3.57 0.57
N ALA A 105 -2.79 2.86 -0.34
CA ALA A 105 -3.08 2.81 -1.76
C ALA A 105 -3.03 1.35 -2.21
N PHE A 106 -3.99 0.95 -3.05
CA PHE A 106 -4.14 -0.43 -3.47
C PHE A 106 -4.23 -0.53 -4.99
N TYR A 107 -3.62 -1.57 -5.53
CA TYR A 107 -3.74 -1.95 -6.94
C TYR A 107 -4.22 -3.39 -7.03
N ILE A 108 -5.43 -3.59 -7.53
CA ILE A 108 -6.04 -4.92 -7.70
C ILE A 108 -6.00 -5.24 -9.19
N ASN A 109 -5.08 -6.11 -9.61
CA ASN A 109 -4.78 -6.36 -11.02
C ASN A 109 -4.63 -5.07 -11.86
N GLY A 110 -3.89 -4.10 -11.31
CA GLY A 110 -3.66 -2.80 -11.96
C GLY A 110 -4.78 -1.77 -11.81
N ARG A 111 -5.93 -2.12 -11.20
CA ARG A 111 -6.99 -1.17 -10.86
C ARG A 111 -6.68 -0.46 -9.56
N PHE A 112 -6.54 0.85 -9.62
CA PHE A 112 -6.24 1.68 -8.47
C PHE A 112 -7.46 1.87 -7.56
N LEU A 113 -7.26 1.68 -6.25
CA LEU A 113 -8.22 1.98 -5.20
C LEU A 113 -7.52 2.80 -4.12
N SER A 114 -7.97 4.04 -3.93
CA SER A 114 -7.34 5.00 -3.02
C SER A 114 -7.92 4.94 -1.62
N GLY A 115 -7.06 4.94 -0.61
CA GLY A 115 -7.42 5.09 0.79
C GLY A 115 -7.96 3.82 1.45
N ALA A 116 -8.24 3.94 2.75
CA ALA A 116 -8.83 2.89 3.56
C ALA A 116 -10.33 2.79 3.25
N GLN A 117 -10.68 2.00 2.24
CA GLN A 117 -12.07 1.79 1.82
C GLN A 117 -12.74 0.66 2.62
N PRO A 118 -14.09 0.61 2.65
CA PRO A 118 -14.82 -0.54 3.17
C PRO A 118 -14.45 -1.83 2.45
N ILE A 119 -14.52 -2.96 3.14
CA ILE A 119 -14.12 -4.27 2.60
C ILE A 119 -14.91 -4.63 1.33
N GLU A 120 -16.16 -4.18 1.24
CA GLU A 120 -17.07 -4.38 0.11
C GLU A 120 -16.52 -3.75 -1.18
N SER A 121 -15.88 -2.59 -1.09
CA SER A 121 -15.24 -1.93 -2.24
C SER A 121 -14.10 -2.77 -2.81
N PHE A 122 -13.34 -3.45 -1.94
CA PHE A 122 -12.30 -4.38 -2.38
C PHE A 122 -12.92 -5.64 -3.00
N LYS A 123 -13.93 -6.23 -2.35
CA LYS A 123 -14.59 -7.46 -2.81
C LYS A 123 -15.20 -7.27 -4.19
N ALA A 124 -15.88 -6.16 -4.43
CA ALA A 124 -16.44 -5.85 -5.75
C ALA A 124 -15.38 -5.88 -6.87
N ILE A 125 -14.22 -5.26 -6.63
CA ILE A 125 -13.13 -5.24 -7.63
C ILE A 125 -12.51 -6.63 -7.79
N ILE A 126 -12.28 -7.36 -6.69
CA ILE A 126 -11.70 -8.70 -6.72
C ILE A 126 -12.61 -9.68 -7.46
N ASP A 127 -13.92 -9.68 -7.15
CA ASP A 127 -14.89 -10.58 -7.78
C ASP A 127 -14.98 -10.35 -9.30
N GLU A 128 -14.95 -9.08 -9.73
CA GLU A 128 -14.87 -8.73 -11.15
C GLU A 128 -13.58 -9.23 -11.81
N GLU A 129 -12.44 -9.08 -11.15
CA GLU A 129 -11.14 -9.52 -11.69
C GLU A 129 -11.01 -11.04 -11.72
N LEU A 130 -11.56 -11.76 -10.73
CA LEU A 130 -11.62 -13.22 -10.70
C LEU A 130 -12.52 -13.75 -11.80
N LYS A 131 -13.68 -13.12 -12.03
CA LYS A 131 -14.55 -13.50 -13.15
C LYS A 131 -13.82 -13.38 -14.50
N LYS A 132 -13.13 -12.27 -14.75
CA LYS A 132 -12.32 -12.08 -15.96
C LYS A 132 -11.23 -13.12 -16.11
N ALA A 133 -10.52 -13.44 -15.02
CA ALA A 133 -9.48 -14.46 -15.01
C ALA A 133 -10.05 -15.84 -15.37
N ASN A 134 -11.13 -16.25 -14.71
CA ASN A 134 -11.78 -17.53 -14.92
C ASN A 134 -12.35 -17.67 -16.34
N GLU A 135 -12.92 -16.61 -16.90
CA GLU A 135 -13.41 -16.62 -18.29
C GLU A 135 -12.28 -16.83 -19.30
N ARG A 136 -11.12 -16.17 -19.12
CA ARG A 136 -9.97 -16.35 -20.03
C ARG A 136 -9.32 -17.72 -19.89
N ILE A 137 -9.21 -18.20 -18.66
CA ILE A 137 -8.68 -19.54 -18.38
C ILE A 137 -9.62 -20.61 -18.97
N GLY A 138 -10.94 -20.45 -18.80
CA GLY A 138 -11.94 -21.37 -19.37
C GLY A 138 -11.94 -21.40 -20.91
N LYS A 139 -11.53 -20.31 -21.56
CA LYS A 139 -11.34 -20.23 -23.02
C LYS A 139 -9.99 -20.78 -23.50
N GLY A 140 -9.08 -21.16 -22.60
CA GLY A 140 -7.73 -21.58 -22.94
C GLY A 140 -6.81 -20.46 -23.41
N GLU A 141 -7.17 -19.20 -23.18
CA GLU A 141 -6.34 -18.02 -23.52
C GLU A 141 -5.19 -17.83 -22.51
N ALA A 142 -5.33 -18.40 -21.31
CA ALA A 142 -4.38 -18.32 -20.22
C ALA A 142 -4.45 -19.57 -19.34
N THR A 143 -3.40 -19.77 -18.55
CA THR A 143 -3.41 -20.64 -17.37
C THR A 143 -3.50 -19.77 -16.12
N ALA A 144 -3.88 -20.35 -14.98
CA ALA A 144 -3.81 -19.64 -13.70
C ALA A 144 -2.39 -19.12 -13.40
N ALA A 145 -1.35 -19.86 -13.83
CA ALA A 145 0.04 -19.52 -13.57
C ALA A 145 0.54 -18.29 -14.36
N ASN A 146 0.06 -18.08 -15.59
CA ASN A 146 0.54 -17.00 -16.45
C ASN A 146 -0.45 -15.84 -16.63
N TYR A 147 -1.70 -15.96 -16.16
CA TYR A 147 -2.72 -14.91 -16.33
C TYR A 147 -2.25 -13.55 -15.85
N TYR A 148 -1.65 -13.48 -14.66
CA TYR A 148 -1.17 -12.22 -14.08
C TYR A 148 -0.12 -11.55 -14.98
N ASP A 149 0.88 -12.30 -15.42
CA ASP A 149 1.94 -11.73 -16.26
C ASP A 149 1.42 -11.33 -17.65
N GLU A 150 0.61 -12.19 -18.27
CA GLU A 150 0.11 -12.00 -19.63
C GLU A 150 -0.92 -10.88 -19.74
N PHE A 151 -1.85 -10.79 -18.80
CA PHE A 151 -3.02 -9.90 -18.94
C PHE A 151 -2.98 -8.69 -18.01
N VAL A 152 -2.25 -8.76 -16.89
CA VAL A 152 -2.13 -7.65 -15.95
C VAL A 152 -0.81 -6.90 -16.16
N VAL A 153 0.33 -7.59 -16.06
CA VAL A 153 1.65 -6.95 -16.12
C VAL A 153 1.93 -6.38 -17.51
N LYS A 154 1.80 -7.18 -18.59
CA LYS A 154 2.04 -6.70 -19.95
C LYS A 154 1.17 -5.49 -20.30
N LYS A 155 -0.11 -5.53 -19.93
CA LYS A 155 -1.02 -4.39 -20.09
C LYS A 155 -0.54 -3.18 -19.30
N GLY A 156 -0.22 -3.35 -18.01
CA GLY A 156 0.26 -2.26 -17.16
C GLY A 156 1.53 -1.60 -17.70
N LEU A 157 2.51 -2.39 -18.14
CA LEU A 157 3.74 -1.89 -18.76
C LEU A 157 3.46 -1.15 -20.08
N THR A 158 2.53 -1.65 -20.87
CA THR A 158 2.11 -0.99 -22.13
C THR A 158 1.48 0.37 -21.86
N GLU A 159 0.63 0.48 -20.85
CA GLU A 159 0.00 1.75 -20.47
C GLU A 159 1.01 2.71 -19.83
N LEU A 160 1.93 2.21 -18.99
CA LEU A 160 3.02 3.02 -18.43
C LEU A 160 3.95 3.58 -19.50
N ALA A 161 4.22 2.84 -20.58
CA ALA A 161 5.04 3.31 -21.69
C ALA A 161 4.37 4.44 -22.50
N LYS A 162 3.04 4.56 -22.46
CA LYS A 162 2.28 5.63 -23.11
C LYS A 162 2.15 6.88 -22.23
N ALA A 163 2.29 6.74 -20.91
CA ALA A 163 2.14 7.85 -19.98
C ALA A 163 3.30 8.85 -20.13
N PRO A 164 3.03 10.17 -20.16
CA PRO A 164 4.09 11.17 -20.17
C PRO A 164 4.95 11.02 -18.92
N ALA A 165 6.27 11.22 -19.06
CA ALA A 165 7.20 11.10 -17.95
C ALA A 165 6.77 12.03 -16.80
N PRO A 166 6.81 11.55 -15.54
CA PRO A 166 6.51 12.41 -14.40
C PRO A 166 7.51 13.57 -14.38
N ALA A 167 7.00 14.80 -14.22
CA ALA A 167 7.84 16.00 -14.23
C ALA A 167 8.89 15.94 -13.09
N PRO A 168 10.17 16.23 -13.36
CA PRO A 168 11.19 16.23 -12.32
C PRO A 168 10.88 17.31 -11.27
N GLY A 169 10.75 16.90 -10.00
CA GLY A 169 10.52 17.81 -8.88
C GLY A 169 9.07 18.20 -8.61
N ALA A 170 8.09 17.59 -9.29
CA ALA A 170 6.70 17.77 -8.88
C ALA A 170 6.47 17.08 -7.53
N ALA A 171 6.35 17.88 -6.46
CA ALA A 171 5.55 17.47 -5.32
C ALA A 171 4.17 17.02 -5.86
N PRO A 172 3.56 15.96 -5.32
CA PRO A 172 2.28 15.49 -5.81
C PRO A 172 1.30 16.67 -5.84
N ALA A 173 0.78 16.98 -7.03
CA ALA A 173 -0.26 17.98 -7.16
C ALA A 173 -1.40 17.61 -6.21
N ALA A 174 -1.86 18.58 -5.42
CA ALA A 174 -3.07 18.41 -4.64
C ALA A 174 -4.17 17.88 -5.58
N PRO A 175 -4.94 16.85 -5.17
CA PRO A 175 -5.90 16.24 -6.06
C PRO A 175 -6.90 17.29 -6.56
N ALA A 176 -7.18 17.26 -7.86
CA ALA A 176 -8.46 17.77 -8.33
C ALA A 176 -9.55 17.01 -7.56
N ALA A 177 -10.50 17.77 -7.00
CA ALA A 177 -11.61 17.21 -6.24
C ALA A 177 -12.23 16.03 -7.03
N PRO A 178 -12.56 14.90 -6.37
CA PRO A 178 -13.23 13.81 -7.05
C PRO A 178 -14.52 14.35 -7.67
N ALA A 179 -14.74 14.03 -8.95
CA ALA A 179 -16.06 14.17 -9.54
C ALA A 179 -17.07 13.50 -8.61
N GLU A 180 -18.09 14.24 -8.18
CA GLU A 180 -19.11 13.79 -7.24
C GLU A 180 -19.68 12.45 -7.71
N ALA A 181 -19.33 11.38 -7.00
CA ALA A 181 -20.08 10.13 -7.09
C ALA A 181 -21.46 10.37 -6.46
N PRO A 182 -22.54 9.86 -7.04
CA PRO A 182 -23.89 10.02 -6.49
C PRO A 182 -23.93 9.47 -5.05
N GLY A 183 -24.44 10.30 -4.14
CA GLY A 183 -24.31 10.15 -2.70
C GLY A 183 -24.75 8.80 -2.15
N VAL A 184 -23.87 8.17 -1.37
CA VAL A 184 -24.21 7.06 -0.48
C VAL A 184 -24.65 7.66 0.86
N PRO A 185 -25.86 7.36 1.37
CA PRO A 185 -26.29 7.86 2.67
C PRO A 185 -25.54 7.12 3.79
N GLY A 186 -24.76 7.83 4.60
CA GLY A 186 -24.20 7.27 5.83
C GLY A 186 -22.85 7.81 6.32
N THR A 187 -22.12 8.62 5.55
CA THR A 187 -20.87 9.22 6.05
C THR A 187 -21.16 10.35 7.05
N PRO A 188 -20.59 10.32 8.28
CA PRO A 188 -20.69 11.44 9.22
C PRO A 188 -20.10 12.70 8.60
N GLN A 189 -20.92 13.73 8.45
CA GLN A 189 -20.47 15.05 8.00
C GLN A 189 -19.72 15.77 9.14
N PRO A 190 -18.73 16.62 8.82
CA PRO A 190 -18.07 17.46 9.82
C PRO A 190 -19.08 18.40 10.50
N PRO A 191 -18.87 18.76 11.78
CA PRO A 191 -19.71 19.73 12.49
C PRO A 191 -19.36 21.15 12.02
N GLY A 192 -19.83 21.55 10.85
CA GLY A 192 -19.76 22.93 10.35
C GLY A 192 -18.93 23.13 9.07
N PRO A 193 -18.80 24.40 8.62
CA PRO A 193 -18.09 24.75 7.39
C PRO A 193 -16.57 24.56 7.52
N ILE A 194 -15.89 24.45 6.36
CA ILE A 194 -14.43 24.30 6.27
C ILE A 194 -13.73 25.52 6.90
N PRO A 195 -12.85 25.35 7.90
CA PRO A 195 -12.08 26.45 8.47
C PRO A 195 -11.05 27.05 7.48
N PRO A 196 -10.65 28.33 7.64
CA PRO A 196 -9.60 28.93 6.81
C PRO A 196 -8.29 28.14 6.90
N GLY A 197 -7.71 27.80 5.75
CA GLY A 197 -6.46 27.04 5.66
C GLY A 197 -6.60 25.53 5.76
N LYS A 198 -7.83 25.00 5.81
CA LYS A 198 -8.14 23.57 5.82
C LYS A 198 -8.70 23.12 4.47
N THR A 199 -8.43 21.88 4.09
CA THR A 199 -8.76 21.33 2.76
C THR A 199 -9.59 20.05 2.83
N SER A 200 -9.56 19.31 3.95
CA SER A 200 -10.30 18.05 4.08
C SER A 200 -10.66 17.69 5.52
N TRP A 201 -11.77 16.95 5.70
CA TRP A 201 -12.20 16.41 6.99
C TRP A 201 -11.75 14.95 7.13
N SER A 202 -11.09 14.61 8.24
CA SER A 202 -10.74 13.24 8.57
C SER A 202 -11.84 12.60 9.40
N VAL A 203 -12.59 11.68 8.80
CA VAL A 203 -13.61 10.89 9.51
C VAL A 203 -12.98 9.98 10.57
N GLU A 204 -11.78 9.47 10.30
CA GLU A 204 -11.04 8.58 11.21
C GLU A 204 -10.48 9.33 12.43
N HIS A 205 -10.11 10.60 12.27
CA HIS A 205 -9.44 11.37 13.32
C HIS A 205 -10.28 12.52 13.89
N GLY A 206 -11.50 12.73 13.39
CA GLY A 206 -12.43 13.74 13.88
C GLY A 206 -11.94 15.20 13.81
N HIS A 207 -11.09 15.55 12.84
CA HIS A 207 -10.59 16.92 12.68
C HIS A 207 -10.34 17.33 11.22
N TRP A 208 -10.22 18.65 11.02
CA TRP A 208 -9.89 19.27 9.73
C TRP A 208 -8.37 19.28 9.46
N HIS A 209 -7.95 18.86 8.27
CA HIS A 209 -6.56 18.94 7.77
C HIS A 209 -6.29 20.18 6.95
#